data_AF-A0A7J2Y620-F1
#
_entry.id   AF-A0A7J2Y620-F1
#
_cell.length_a   1.000
_cell.length_b   1.000
_cell.length_c   1.000
_cell.angle_alpha   90.00
_cell.angle_beta   90.00
_cell.angle_gamma   90.00
#
_symmetry.space_group_name_H-M   'P 1'
#
loop_
_entity.id
_entity.type
_entity.pdbx_description
1 polymer ?
#
loop_
_entity_poly.entity_id
_entity_poly.type
_entity_poly.pdbx_seq_one_letter_code
_entity_poly.pdbx_strand_id
1 'polypeptide(L)'
;MTMESVHMTQYRDFKRGAELEANPPQLRVESMFLAVFHMIDACAARRNVHIDKHQRVRYELEANPSILGPKTREVWAAFQDIETRLRPKFVYGRSWRPEDFKAVFERAARIEAICREVLG
;
A
#
# COMPACT_ATOMS: atom_id res chain seq x y z
N MET A 1 17.05 -15.59 -1.96
CA MET A 1 16.20 -14.41 -1.71
C MET A 1 14.76 -14.85 -1.90
N THR A 2 13.88 -14.63 -0.93
CA THR A 2 12.45 -14.99 -1.05
C THR A 2 11.68 -13.88 -1.76
N MET A 3 10.56 -14.18 -2.41
CA MET A 3 9.71 -13.14 -3.02
C MET A 3 9.23 -12.12 -1.99
N GLU A 4 8.91 -12.57 -0.78
CA GLU A 4 8.64 -11.69 0.37
C GLU A 4 9.78 -10.69 0.61
N SER A 5 11.03 -11.13 0.65
CA SER A 5 12.20 -10.25 0.87
C SER A 5 12.43 -9.25 -0.26
N VAL A 6 12.06 -9.59 -1.51
CA VAL A 6 12.10 -8.68 -2.66
C VAL A 6 11.07 -7.56 -2.45
N HIS A 7 9.83 -7.92 -2.15
CA HIS A 7 8.77 -6.94 -1.91
C HIS A 7 9.04 -6.07 -0.68
N MET A 8 9.60 -6.63 0.40
CA MET A 8 10.02 -5.84 1.56
C MET A 8 11.15 -4.86 1.26
N THR A 9 12.01 -5.17 0.28
CA THR A 9 13.04 -4.23 -0.19
C THR A 9 12.41 -3.09 -0.97
N GLN A 10 11.51 -3.40 -1.91
CA GLN A 10 10.75 -2.39 -2.64
C GLN A 10 9.92 -1.50 -1.71
N TYR A 11 9.24 -2.08 -0.72
CA TYR A 11 8.53 -1.33 0.33
C TYR A 11 9.44 -0.29 0.98
N ARG A 12 10.63 -0.69 1.45
CA ARG A 12 11.58 0.23 2.10
C ARG A 12 12.05 1.34 1.17
N ASP A 13 12.37 1.01 -0.08
CA ASP A 13 12.85 2.00 -1.06
C ASP A 13 11.78 3.04 -1.38
N PHE A 14 10.53 2.60 -1.60
CA PHE A 14 9.41 3.51 -1.81
C PHE A 14 9.03 4.27 -0.55
N LYS A 15 9.08 3.65 0.62
CA LYS A 15 8.80 4.32 1.90
C LYS A 15 9.75 5.49 2.12
N ARG A 16 11.05 5.29 1.87
CA ARG A 16 12.06 6.35 1.92
C ARG A 16 11.72 7.50 0.96
N GLY A 17 11.27 7.19 -0.25
CA GLY A 17 10.80 8.20 -1.21
C GLY A 17 9.57 8.99 -0.72
N ALA A 18 8.66 8.33 0.00
CA ALA A 18 7.47 8.95 0.56
C ALA A 18 7.76 9.88 1.75
N GLU A 19 8.79 9.55 2.54
CA GLU A 19 9.20 10.28 3.74
C GLU A 19 10.13 11.45 3.43
N LEU A 20 10.77 11.47 2.26
CA LEU A 20 11.67 12.55 1.87
C LEU A 20 10.90 13.88 1.67
N GLU A 21 11.04 14.82 2.60
CA GLU A 21 10.31 16.10 2.56
C GLU A 21 10.65 16.97 1.36
N ALA A 22 11.84 16.82 0.78
CA ALA A 22 12.25 17.49 -0.45
C ALA A 22 11.41 17.05 -1.68
N ASN A 23 10.75 15.89 -1.61
CA ASN A 23 9.86 15.45 -2.69
C ASN A 23 8.53 16.23 -2.64
N PRO A 24 8.01 16.65 -3.79
CA PRO A 24 6.69 17.26 -3.85
C PRO A 24 5.61 16.26 -3.42
N PRO A 25 4.45 16.73 -2.90
CA PRO A 25 3.39 15.87 -2.37
C PRO A 25 2.94 14.76 -3.32
N GLN A 26 2.95 15.00 -4.63
CA GLN A 26 2.59 14.03 -5.65
C GLN A 26 3.54 12.82 -5.64
N LEU A 27 4.86 13.06 -5.61
CA LEU A 27 5.85 11.99 -5.56
C LEU A 27 5.80 11.26 -4.22
N ARG A 28 5.52 11.97 -3.13
CA ARG A 28 5.39 11.36 -1.80
C ARG A 28 4.18 10.43 -1.72
N VAL A 29 3.03 10.84 -2.25
CA VAL A 29 1.81 10.03 -2.32
C VAL A 29 2.00 8.83 -3.24
N GLU A 30 2.61 9.01 -4.41
CA GLU A 30 2.89 7.91 -5.33
C GLU A 30 3.81 6.86 -4.70
N SER A 31 4.88 7.34 -4.06
CA SER A 31 5.81 6.48 -3.35
C SER A 31 5.12 5.74 -2.20
N MET A 32 4.26 6.41 -1.42
CA MET A 32 3.53 5.76 -0.33
C MET A 32 2.58 4.68 -0.85
N PHE A 33 1.86 4.96 -1.95
CA PHE A 33 0.97 4.00 -2.58
C PHE A 33 1.71 2.72 -3.01
N LEU A 34 2.86 2.88 -3.68
CA LEU A 34 3.70 1.75 -4.11
C LEU A 34 4.32 1.02 -2.91
N ALA A 35 4.72 1.74 -1.86
CA ALA A 35 5.22 1.13 -0.64
C ALA A 35 4.18 0.18 -0.03
N VAL A 36 2.96 0.66 0.23
CA VAL A 36 1.92 -0.19 0.84
C VAL A 36 1.45 -1.31 -0.08
N PHE A 37 1.47 -1.12 -1.40
CA PHE A 37 1.25 -2.21 -2.35
C PHE A 37 2.26 -3.34 -2.14
N HIS A 38 3.55 -3.03 -2.14
CA HIS A 38 4.58 -4.05 -1.96
C HIS A 38 4.56 -4.68 -0.57
N MET A 39 4.15 -3.95 0.46
CA MET A 39 3.98 -4.56 1.78
C MET A 39 2.81 -5.56 1.83
N ILE A 40 1.70 -5.27 1.12
CA ILE A 40 0.60 -6.23 0.95
C ILE A 40 1.07 -7.44 0.13
N ASP A 41 1.81 -7.23 -0.95
CA ASP A 41 2.32 -8.32 -1.80
C ASP A 41 3.35 -9.19 -1.07
N ALA A 42 4.11 -8.62 -0.12
CA ALA A 42 4.95 -9.39 0.79
C ALA A 42 4.11 -10.34 1.68
N CYS A 43 2.98 -9.87 2.22
CA CYS A 43 2.06 -10.73 2.98
C CYS A 43 1.51 -11.86 2.11
N ALA A 44 1.14 -11.57 0.85
CA ALA A 44 0.66 -12.56 -0.11
C ALA A 44 1.75 -13.59 -0.45
N ALA A 45 2.98 -13.13 -0.69
CA ALA A 45 4.12 -13.98 -1.03
C ALA A 45 4.44 -15.00 0.08
N ARG A 46 4.22 -14.65 1.35
CA ARG A 46 4.36 -15.59 2.49
C ARG A 46 3.38 -16.78 2.42
N ARG A 47 2.27 -16.62 1.69
CA ARG A 47 1.27 -17.67 1.41
C ARG A 47 1.42 -18.26 0.02
N ASN A 48 2.53 -18.00 -0.68
CA ASN A 48 2.76 -18.38 -2.09
C ASN A 48 1.67 -17.84 -3.05
N VAL A 49 1.12 -16.67 -2.75
CA VAL A 49 0.20 -15.93 -3.62
C VAL A 49 0.93 -14.74 -4.24
N HIS A 50 0.64 -14.44 -5.50
CA HIS A 50 1.24 -13.32 -6.22
C HIS A 50 0.15 -12.35 -6.69
N ILE A 51 0.21 -11.11 -6.20
CA ILE A 51 -0.76 -10.09 -6.62
C ILE A 51 -0.37 -9.48 -7.96
N ASP A 52 0.93 -9.26 -8.20
CA ASP A 52 1.56 -8.75 -9.44
C ASP A 52 1.20 -7.28 -9.77
N LYS A 53 -0.08 -6.92 -9.71
CA LYS A 53 -0.58 -5.59 -10.07
C LYS A 53 -1.48 -5.03 -8.99
N HIS A 54 -1.34 -3.74 -8.70
CA HIS A 54 -2.12 -3.07 -7.65
C HIS A 54 -3.64 -3.18 -7.85
N GLN A 55 -4.12 -3.21 -9.10
CA GLN A 55 -5.53 -3.38 -9.42
C GLN A 55 -6.10 -4.74 -8.96
N ARG A 56 -5.24 -5.73 -8.72
CA ARG A 56 -5.63 -7.08 -8.28
C ARG A 56 -5.70 -7.23 -6.75
N VAL A 57 -5.24 -6.24 -5.97
CA VAL A 57 -5.16 -6.33 -4.50
C VAL A 57 -6.48 -6.79 -3.89
N ARG A 58 -7.61 -6.19 -4.26
CA ARG A 58 -8.91 -6.59 -3.73
C ARG A 58 -9.23 -8.05 -4.06
N TYR A 59 -9.14 -8.41 -5.34
CA TYR A 59 -9.50 -9.74 -5.82
C TYR A 59 -8.67 -10.82 -5.12
N GLU A 60 -7.34 -10.64 -5.04
CA GLU A 60 -6.45 -11.64 -4.45
C GLU A 60 -6.63 -11.76 -2.94
N LEU A 61 -6.83 -10.64 -2.23
CA LEU A 61 -7.08 -10.67 -0.79
C LEU A 61 -8.45 -11.29 -0.46
N GLU A 62 -9.48 -11.04 -1.26
CA GLU A 62 -10.81 -11.67 -1.10
C GLU A 62 -10.77 -13.18 -1.42
N ALA A 63 -10.03 -13.59 -2.46
CA ALA A 63 -9.87 -14.99 -2.83
C ALA A 63 -9.01 -15.79 -1.84
N ASN A 64 -8.10 -15.12 -1.14
CA ASN A 64 -7.13 -15.75 -0.25
C ASN A 64 -7.18 -15.14 1.17
N PRO A 65 -8.26 -15.38 1.93
CA PRO A 65 -8.42 -14.79 3.27
C PRO A 65 -7.34 -15.23 4.26
N SER A 66 -6.59 -16.31 4.00
CA SER A 66 -5.47 -16.75 4.84
C SER A 66 -4.27 -15.79 4.85
N ILE A 67 -4.22 -14.82 3.92
CA ILE A 67 -3.14 -13.80 3.88
C ILE A 67 -3.26 -12.86 5.08
N LEU A 68 -4.42 -12.24 5.29
CA LEU A 68 -4.64 -11.21 6.31
C LEU A 68 -5.72 -11.59 7.34
N GLY A 69 -6.37 -12.75 7.17
CA GLY A 69 -7.42 -13.25 8.05
C GLY A 69 -8.60 -12.28 8.15
N PRO A 70 -9.13 -12.03 9.35
CA PRO A 70 -10.24 -11.09 9.57
C PRO A 70 -9.96 -9.65 9.10
N LYS A 71 -8.69 -9.28 8.89
CA LYS A 71 -8.26 -7.95 8.47
C LYS A 71 -8.24 -7.75 6.95
N THR A 72 -8.53 -8.79 6.16
CA THR A 72 -8.58 -8.73 4.69
C THR A 72 -9.38 -7.55 4.17
N ARG A 73 -10.62 -7.36 4.66
CA ARG A 73 -11.49 -6.27 4.20
C ARG A 73 -10.96 -4.89 4.56
N GLU A 74 -10.40 -4.78 5.76
CA GLU A 74 -9.86 -3.53 6.27
C GLU A 74 -8.70 -3.04 5.39
N VAL A 75 -7.81 -3.95 4.98
CA VAL A 75 -6.67 -3.63 4.12
C VAL A 75 -7.08 -3.29 2.69
N TRP A 76 -7.87 -4.15 2.02
CA TRP A 76 -8.21 -3.87 0.62
C TRP A 76 -9.05 -2.60 0.50
N ALA A 77 -9.94 -2.32 1.46
CA ALA A 77 -10.77 -1.12 1.42
C ALA A 77 -9.93 0.15 1.62
N ALA A 78 -8.97 0.12 2.56
CA ALA A 78 -8.04 1.24 2.75
C ALA A 78 -7.15 1.45 1.52
N PHE A 79 -6.65 0.37 0.91
CA PHE A 79 -5.82 0.45 -0.29
C PHE A 79 -6.60 1.00 -1.48
N GLN A 80 -7.82 0.51 -1.70
CA GLN A 80 -8.71 0.98 -2.77
C GLN A 80 -9.12 2.45 -2.59
N ASP A 81 -9.30 2.91 -1.35
CA ASP A 81 -9.57 4.32 -1.03
C ASP A 81 -8.39 5.23 -1.44
N ILE A 82 -7.15 4.77 -1.19
CA ILE A 82 -5.95 5.46 -1.69
C ILE A 82 -5.95 5.46 -3.22
N GLU A 83 -6.10 4.28 -3.85
CA GLU A 83 -5.97 4.07 -5.29
C GLU A 83 -6.96 4.91 -6.11
N THR A 84 -8.24 4.90 -5.71
CA THR A 84 -9.35 5.36 -6.56
C THR A 84 -9.86 6.74 -6.20
N ARG A 85 -9.69 7.19 -4.94
CA ARG A 85 -10.23 8.48 -4.47
C ARG A 85 -9.16 9.49 -4.12
N LEU A 86 -8.12 9.10 -3.39
CA LEU A 86 -7.11 10.04 -2.87
C LEU A 86 -5.98 10.31 -3.87
N ARG A 87 -5.27 9.27 -4.31
CA ARG A 87 -4.12 9.35 -5.23
C ARG A 87 -4.45 10.13 -6.52
N PRO A 88 -5.61 9.96 -7.18
CA PRO A 88 -5.94 10.69 -8.40
C PRO A 88 -5.91 12.22 -8.27
N LYS A 89 -6.21 12.77 -7.08
CA LYS A 89 -6.16 14.22 -6.82
C LYS A 89 -4.76 14.80 -6.92
N PHE A 90 -3.75 13.98 -6.63
CA PHE A 90 -2.33 14.36 -6.71
C PHE A 90 -1.79 14.15 -8.12
N VAL A 91 -2.10 13.00 -8.72
CA VAL A 91 -1.47 12.54 -9.98
C VAL A 91 -2.10 13.18 -11.21
N TYR A 92 -3.43 13.33 -11.24
CA TYR A 92 -4.16 13.79 -12.42
C TYR A 92 -4.77 15.17 -12.26
N GLY A 93 -5.34 15.48 -11.09
CA GLY A 93 -6.16 16.68 -10.90
C GLY A 93 -5.45 17.90 -10.32
N ARG A 94 -4.29 17.72 -9.65
CA ARG A 94 -3.63 18.75 -8.80
C ARG A 94 -4.60 19.53 -7.89
N SER A 95 -5.73 18.93 -7.50
CA SER A 95 -6.81 19.56 -6.73
C SER A 95 -6.84 19.11 -5.27
N TRP A 96 -5.72 18.56 -4.80
CA TRP A 96 -5.58 18.02 -3.46
C TRP A 96 -5.54 19.13 -2.40
N ARG A 97 -6.02 18.80 -1.20
CA ARG A 97 -5.92 19.64 0.00
C ARG A 97 -5.04 18.98 1.06
N PRO A 98 -4.52 19.72 2.06
CA PRO A 98 -3.72 19.13 3.14
C PRO A 98 -4.38 17.91 3.81
N GLU A 99 -5.72 17.90 3.92
CA GLU A 99 -6.48 16.79 4.49
C GLU A 99 -6.43 15.52 3.61
N ASP A 100 -6.36 15.68 2.28
CA ASP A 100 -6.19 14.55 1.36
C ASP A 100 -4.81 13.91 1.54
N PHE A 101 -3.78 14.74 1.73
CA PHE A 101 -2.42 14.27 1.97
C PHE A 101 -2.37 13.49 3.28
N LYS A 102 -2.89 14.08 4.35
CA LYS A 102 -3.00 13.41 5.66
C LYS A 102 -3.76 12.09 5.55
N ALA A 103 -4.89 12.08 4.84
CA ALA A 103 -5.70 10.89 4.67
C ALA A 103 -4.92 9.74 4.01
N VAL A 104 -4.13 10.00 2.96
CA VAL A 104 -3.30 8.95 2.34
C VAL A 104 -2.40 8.28 3.37
N PHE A 105 -1.69 9.07 4.18
CA PHE A 105 -0.75 8.55 5.16
C PHE A 105 -1.45 7.86 6.35
N GLU A 106 -2.64 8.30 6.74
CA GLU A 106 -3.46 7.62 7.76
C GLU A 106 -3.90 6.22 7.27
N ARG A 107 -4.37 6.10 6.01
CA ARG A 107 -4.77 4.79 5.44
C ARG A 107 -3.55 3.89 5.26
N ALA A 108 -2.45 4.45 4.77
CA ALA A 108 -1.20 3.73 4.61
C ALA A 108 -0.68 3.19 5.95
N ALA A 109 -0.63 4.02 7.00
CA ALA A 109 -0.19 3.60 8.33
C ALA A 109 -1.05 2.45 8.89
N ARG A 110 -2.35 2.46 8.61
CA ARG A 110 -3.26 1.38 9.01
C ARG A 110 -2.95 0.06 8.28
N ILE A 111 -2.68 0.13 6.97
CA ILE A 111 -2.23 -1.03 6.19
C ILE A 111 -0.90 -1.54 6.75
N GLU A 112 0.07 -0.65 6.99
CA GLU A 112 1.39 -1.00 7.50
C GLU A 112 1.35 -1.65 8.88
N ALA A 113 0.44 -1.23 9.75
CA ALA A 113 0.23 -1.84 11.05
C ALA A 113 -0.25 -3.30 10.91
N ILE A 114 -1.28 -3.53 10.10
CA ILE A 114 -1.84 -4.88 9.87
C ILE A 114 -0.80 -5.78 9.19
N CYS A 115 -0.13 -5.29 8.15
CA CYS A 115 0.88 -6.07 7.45
C CYS A 115 2.06 -6.42 8.37
N ARG A 116 2.47 -5.55 9.30
CA ARG A 116 3.49 -5.88 10.31
C ARG A 116 3.06 -7.02 11.22
N GLU A 117 1.82 -7.03 11.68
CA GLU A 117 1.31 -8.15 12.51
C GLU A 117 1.41 -9.49 11.77
N VAL A 118 1.17 -9.51 10.46
CA VAL A 118 1.26 -10.71 9.62
C VAL A 118 2.71 -11.07 9.29
N LEU A 119 3.57 -10.06 9.11
CA LEU A 119 4.96 -10.24 8.69
C LEU A 119 5.91 -10.58 9.85
N GLY A 120 5.52 -10.32 11.11
CA GLY A 120 6.40 -10.49 12.28
C GLY A 120 7.55 -9.50 12.28
#